data_AF-A0A6A5HK06-F1
#
_entry.id   AF-A0A6A5HK06-F1
#
_cell.length_a   1.000
_cell.length_b   1.000
_cell.length_c   1.000
_cell.angle_alpha   90.00
_cell.angle_beta   90.00
_cell.angle_gamma   90.00
#
_symmetry.space_group_name_H-M   'P 1'
#
loop_
_entity.id
_entity.type
_entity.pdbx_description
1 polymer ?
#
loop_
_entity_poly.entity_id
_entity_poly.type
_entity_poly.pdbx_seq_one_letter_code
_entity_poly.pdbx_strand_id
1 'polypeptide(L)'
;MFSVIICYFNALLAILGNGLLILLILHKSPRSMGNYKYLMLIFSTFGILFAIIDVTNQPMLHFHDGAYIIFSRNVLGLPRNISFCYIALNCSCYGMIMLLLVYHFVYRYLAVCKPHRLELFSYPYFNILIFIFLIVSAEWWISGVYAAGEDPEVEDHIKQTMAENYGLSRLDYTYASSLFYRTNFITGEEYVSVRDFLFVASLAAQIGTGFSIIIYCWLKLRRELIRSARELQHISRRTFEMQRQLFRSLVAQTLFPTFLMFIPAGILLCFPILKTNMGPIEVILIPLITTQPFMDAIVPMYFIKAYRMAVLDFFGKKKGRSTLVSSLNDDRSGTNSRVFSLRH
;
A
#
# COMPACT_ATOMS: atom_id res chain seq x y z
N MET A 1 8.59 7.98 19.22
CA MET A 1 8.20 6.67 19.82
C MET A 1 6.79 6.25 19.39
N PHE A 2 5.75 7.08 19.59
CA PHE A 2 4.36 6.76 19.22
C PHE A 2 4.16 6.38 17.73
N SER A 3 4.71 7.17 16.80
CA SER A 3 4.63 6.91 15.35
C SER A 3 5.20 5.53 14.97
N VAL A 4 6.37 5.18 15.50
CA VAL A 4 7.02 3.88 15.27
C VAL A 4 6.17 2.72 15.77
N ILE A 5 5.56 2.83 16.96
CA ILE A 5 4.66 1.78 17.50
C ILE A 5 3.47 1.55 16.57
N ILE A 6 2.88 2.62 16.03
CA ILE A 6 1.79 2.51 15.07
C ILE A 6 2.25 1.82 13.79
N CYS A 7 3.43 2.18 13.25
CA CYS A 7 3.95 1.52 12.04
C CYS A 7 4.16 0.02 12.25
N TYR A 8 4.68 -0.40 13.41
CA TYR A 8 4.79 -1.83 13.78
C TYR A 8 3.43 -2.53 13.82
N PHE A 9 2.45 -1.89 14.45
CA PHE A 9 1.09 -2.42 14.52
C PHE A 9 0.43 -2.52 13.13
N ASN A 10 0.58 -1.49 12.30
CA ASN A 10 0.09 -1.47 10.93
C ASN A 10 0.76 -2.56 10.09
N ALA A 11 2.07 -2.75 10.21
CA ALA A 11 2.80 -3.81 9.52
C ALA A 11 2.30 -5.20 9.93
N LEU A 12 2.10 -5.44 11.23
CA LEU A 12 1.53 -6.70 11.72
C LEU A 12 0.13 -6.96 11.13
N LEU A 13 -0.75 -5.95 11.16
CA LEU A 13 -2.08 -6.04 10.57
C LEU A 13 -2.04 -6.29 9.07
N ALA A 14 -1.13 -5.62 8.35
CA ALA A 14 -0.95 -5.79 6.92
C ALA A 14 -0.48 -7.21 6.57
N ILE A 15 0.49 -7.75 7.31
CA ILE A 15 1.02 -9.11 7.10
C ILE A 15 -0.08 -10.15 7.35
N LEU A 16 -0.79 -10.04 8.47
CA LEU A 16 -1.88 -10.97 8.82
C LEU A 16 -3.06 -10.85 7.84
N GLY A 17 -3.45 -9.62 7.50
CA GLY A 17 -4.56 -9.32 6.61
C GLY A 17 -4.30 -9.83 5.19
N ASN A 18 -3.14 -9.51 4.61
CA ASN A 18 -2.77 -9.99 3.29
C ASN A 18 -2.53 -11.50 3.28
N GLY A 19 -1.95 -12.08 4.34
CA GLY A 19 -1.82 -13.53 4.48
C GLY A 19 -3.18 -14.25 4.46
N LEU A 20 -4.16 -13.74 5.21
CA LEU A 20 -5.52 -14.26 5.20
C LEU A 20 -6.17 -14.10 3.81
N LEU A 21 -6.00 -12.93 3.17
CA LEU A 21 -6.53 -12.70 1.83
C LEU A 21 -5.94 -13.68 0.81
N ILE A 22 -4.64 -13.96 0.86
CA ILE A 22 -3.99 -14.98 0.02
C ILE A 22 -4.65 -16.35 0.22
N LEU A 23 -4.86 -16.78 1.46
CA LEU A 23 -5.53 -18.06 1.75
C LEU A 23 -6.95 -18.11 1.16
N LEU A 24 -7.70 -17.01 1.25
CA LEU A 24 -9.04 -16.88 0.67
C LEU A 24 -9.00 -16.88 -0.86
N ILE A 25 -8.02 -16.21 -1.47
CA ILE A 25 -7.84 -16.20 -2.92
C ILE A 25 -7.58 -17.62 -3.42
N LEU A 26 -6.72 -18.39 -2.75
CA LEU A 26 -6.36 -19.74 -3.16
C LEU A 26 -7.53 -20.74 -3.00
N HIS A 27 -8.27 -20.67 -1.89
CA HIS A 27 -9.24 -21.72 -1.54
C HIS A 27 -10.71 -21.36 -1.82
N LYS A 28 -11.05 -20.06 -1.91
CA LYS A 28 -12.44 -19.58 -1.91
C LYS A 28 -12.79 -18.69 -3.11
N SER A 29 -11.85 -18.43 -4.02
CA SER A 29 -12.12 -17.63 -5.23
C SER A 29 -13.13 -18.31 -6.16
N PRO A 30 -14.19 -17.60 -6.61
CA PRO A 30 -15.12 -18.13 -7.60
C PRO A 30 -14.44 -18.37 -8.95
N ARG A 31 -14.82 -19.44 -9.66
CA ARG A 31 -14.32 -19.72 -11.02
C ARG A 31 -14.57 -18.56 -12.01
N SER A 32 -15.66 -17.83 -11.83
CA SER A 32 -16.00 -16.64 -12.63
C SER A 32 -15.04 -15.46 -12.46
N MET A 33 -14.09 -15.51 -11.52
CA MET A 33 -13.03 -14.51 -11.37
C MET A 33 -11.96 -14.60 -12.46
N GLY A 34 -11.77 -15.80 -13.05
CA GLY A 34 -10.76 -16.04 -14.08
C GLY A 34 -9.35 -15.67 -13.61
N ASN A 35 -8.57 -15.06 -14.51
CA ASN A 35 -7.16 -14.71 -14.27
C ASN A 35 -6.97 -13.54 -13.30
N TYR A 36 -8.02 -12.80 -12.96
CA TYR A 36 -7.95 -11.71 -11.98
C TYR A 36 -7.42 -12.16 -10.62
N LYS A 37 -7.65 -13.43 -10.25
CA LYS A 37 -7.15 -13.98 -8.98
C LYS A 37 -5.62 -13.93 -8.88
N TYR A 38 -4.90 -14.05 -10.01
CA TYR A 38 -3.44 -13.97 -10.04
C TYR A 38 -2.96 -12.54 -9.80
N LEU A 39 -3.68 -11.56 -10.35
CA LEU A 39 -3.38 -10.15 -10.10
C LEU A 39 -3.61 -9.77 -8.63
N MET A 40 -4.72 -10.25 -8.03
CA MET A 40 -4.94 -10.09 -6.58
C MET A 40 -3.87 -10.77 -5.74
N LEU A 41 -3.41 -11.97 -6.15
CA LEU A 41 -2.36 -12.69 -5.45
C LEU A 41 -1.05 -11.89 -5.45
N ILE A 42 -0.64 -11.36 -6.60
CA ILE A 42 0.55 -10.51 -6.72
C ILE A 42 0.42 -9.28 -5.85
N PHE A 43 -0.73 -8.60 -5.89
CA PHE A 43 -0.98 -7.41 -5.07
C PHE A 43 -0.89 -7.70 -3.57
N SER A 44 -1.50 -8.80 -3.10
CA SER A 44 -1.43 -9.19 -1.68
C SER A 44 -0.03 -9.63 -1.26
N THR A 45 0.70 -10.37 -2.10
CA THR A 45 2.09 -10.73 -1.83
C THR A 45 2.97 -9.48 -1.75
N PHE A 46 2.78 -8.53 -2.66
CA PHE A 46 3.48 -7.25 -2.63
C PHE A 46 3.15 -6.45 -1.36
N GLY A 47 1.89 -6.46 -0.91
CA GLY A 47 1.48 -5.82 0.35
C GLY A 47 2.21 -6.36 1.58
N ILE A 48 2.48 -7.67 1.63
CA ILE A 48 3.30 -8.28 2.70
C ILE A 48 4.77 -7.83 2.58
N LEU A 49 5.34 -7.90 1.39
CA LEU A 49 6.73 -7.51 1.14
C LEU A 49 6.95 -6.04 1.52
N PHE A 50 6.05 -5.16 1.10
CA PHE A 50 6.11 -3.74 1.43
C PHE A 50 6.01 -3.48 2.94
N ALA A 51 5.10 -4.16 3.64
CA ALA A 51 5.00 -4.05 5.10
C ALA A 51 6.29 -4.47 5.82
N ILE A 52 6.99 -5.51 5.32
CA ILE A 52 8.28 -5.95 5.85
C ILE A 52 9.37 -4.91 5.55
N ILE A 53 9.44 -4.41 4.31
CA ILE A 53 10.43 -3.41 3.91
C ILE A 53 10.27 -2.13 4.74
N ASP A 54 9.03 -1.69 4.96
CA ASP A 54 8.72 -0.49 5.73
C ASP A 54 9.09 -0.62 7.21
N VAL A 55 8.67 -1.71 7.86
CA VAL A 55 8.92 -1.89 9.30
C VAL A 55 10.40 -2.09 9.61
N THR A 56 11.17 -2.64 8.67
CA THR A 56 12.61 -2.84 8.83
C THR A 56 13.43 -1.59 8.46
N ASN A 57 12.93 -0.76 7.54
CA ASN A 57 13.53 0.56 7.27
C ASN A 57 13.24 1.57 8.38
N GLN A 58 12.06 1.52 9.00
CA GLN A 58 11.59 2.56 9.93
C GLN A 58 11.78 3.99 9.37
N PRO A 59 11.22 4.32 8.20
CA PRO A 59 11.40 5.63 7.62
C PRO A 59 10.77 6.70 8.52
N MET A 60 11.50 7.80 8.71
CA MET A 60 11.04 8.99 9.40
C MET A 60 11.15 10.19 8.46
N LEU A 61 10.23 11.14 8.62
CA LEU A 61 10.21 12.37 7.83
C LEU A 61 10.72 13.54 8.66
N HIS A 62 11.48 14.41 8.02
CA HIS A 62 11.88 15.70 8.57
C HIS A 62 11.86 16.76 7.48
N PHE A 63 11.29 17.93 7.81
CA PHE A 63 11.23 19.08 6.92
C PHE A 63 11.97 20.26 7.55
N HIS A 64 12.85 20.87 6.78
CA HIS A 64 13.58 22.05 7.25
C HIS A 64 13.93 22.97 6.09
N ASP A 65 13.40 24.20 6.13
CA ASP A 65 13.80 25.34 5.29
C ASP A 65 14.17 24.97 3.84
N GLY A 66 13.18 24.51 3.07
CA GLY A 66 13.41 24.14 1.66
C GLY A 66 13.86 22.69 1.42
N ALA A 67 14.12 21.92 2.46
CA ALA A 67 14.48 20.50 2.38
C ALA A 67 13.35 19.58 2.86
N TYR A 68 13.21 18.43 2.21
CA TYR A 68 12.54 17.26 2.79
C TYR A 68 13.50 16.09 2.86
N ILE A 69 13.40 15.32 3.94
CA ILE A 69 14.29 14.20 4.22
C ILE A 69 13.48 13.00 4.67
N ILE A 70 13.78 11.86 4.08
CA ILE A 70 13.33 10.55 4.52
C ILE A 70 14.56 9.85 5.09
N PHE A 71 14.65 9.74 6.40
CA PHE A 71 15.80 9.15 7.08
C PHE A 71 15.44 7.86 7.80
N SER A 72 16.44 7.00 7.95
CA SER A 72 16.38 5.77 8.76
C SER A 72 17.57 5.72 9.69
N ARG A 73 17.35 5.21 10.90
CA ARG A 73 18.42 4.90 11.87
C ARG A 73 19.18 3.61 11.53
N ASN A 74 18.88 2.99 10.39
CA ASN A 74 19.57 1.80 9.91
C ASN A 74 19.58 0.66 10.95
N VAL A 75 18.40 0.28 11.44
CA VAL A 75 18.24 -0.74 12.49
C VAL A 75 18.84 -2.10 12.12
N LEU A 76 18.93 -2.38 10.81
CA LEU A 76 19.53 -3.59 10.28
C LEU A 76 21.07 -3.59 10.28
N GLY A 77 21.72 -2.47 10.63
CA GLY A 77 23.18 -2.35 10.62
C GLY A 77 23.80 -2.49 9.22
N LEU A 78 23.07 -2.09 8.17
CA LEU A 78 23.53 -2.22 6.80
C LEU A 78 24.68 -1.23 6.51
N PRO A 79 25.60 -1.53 5.58
CA PRO A 79 26.53 -0.54 5.06
C PRO A 79 25.80 0.71 4.55
N ARG A 80 26.37 1.90 4.74
CA ARG A 80 25.70 3.20 4.45
C ARG A 80 25.07 3.26 3.05
N ASN A 81 25.82 2.85 2.03
CA ASN A 81 25.34 2.82 0.64
C ASN A 81 24.16 1.85 0.45
N ILE A 82 24.18 0.69 1.13
CA ILE A 82 23.09 -0.29 1.06
C ILE A 82 21.87 0.24 1.81
N SER A 83 22.06 0.89 2.95
CA SER A 83 20.97 1.49 3.73
C SER A 83 20.27 2.60 2.94
N PHE A 84 21.04 3.47 2.26
CA PHE A 84 20.48 4.46 1.34
C PHE A 84 19.67 3.82 0.20
N CYS A 85 20.24 2.83 -0.50
CA CYS A 85 19.52 2.08 -1.53
C CYS A 85 18.23 1.41 -1.00
N TYR A 86 18.24 1.01 0.27
CA TYR A 86 17.10 0.39 0.94
C TYR A 86 16.00 1.39 1.30
N ILE A 87 16.35 2.61 1.70
CA ILE A 87 15.40 3.74 1.85
C ILE A 87 14.78 4.08 0.49
N ALA A 88 15.60 4.19 -0.57
CA ALA A 88 15.11 4.44 -1.92
C ALA A 88 14.16 3.33 -2.41
N LEU A 89 14.43 2.07 -2.05
CA LEU A 89 13.54 0.94 -2.33
C LEU A 89 12.19 1.09 -1.61
N ASN A 90 12.19 1.43 -0.32
CA ASN A 90 10.96 1.70 0.43
C ASN A 90 10.13 2.80 -0.24
N CYS A 91 10.76 3.91 -0.64
CA CYS A 91 10.09 4.99 -1.35
C CYS A 91 9.50 4.52 -2.70
N SER A 92 10.24 3.70 -3.43
CA SER A 92 9.83 3.18 -4.74
C SER A 92 8.65 2.23 -4.64
N CYS A 93 8.51 1.48 -3.54
CA CYS A 93 7.38 0.60 -3.33
C CYS A 93 6.02 1.34 -3.36
N TYR A 94 5.96 2.61 -2.96
CA TYR A 94 4.74 3.43 -3.08
C TYR A 94 4.31 3.61 -4.55
N GLY A 95 5.27 3.84 -5.45
CA GLY A 95 5.03 3.89 -6.90
C GLY A 95 4.64 2.53 -7.48
N MET A 96 5.26 1.45 -7.00
CA MET A 96 4.91 0.09 -7.43
C MET A 96 3.46 -0.28 -7.08
N ILE A 97 2.96 0.11 -5.90
CA ILE A 97 1.55 -0.05 -5.51
C ILE A 97 0.63 0.66 -6.52
N MET A 98 1.00 1.88 -6.92
CA MET A 98 0.25 2.63 -7.93
C MET A 98 0.14 1.87 -9.25
N LEU A 99 1.26 1.31 -9.73
CA LEU A 99 1.29 0.57 -10.98
C LEU A 99 0.43 -0.70 -10.92
N LEU A 100 0.45 -1.41 -9.79
CA LEU A 100 -0.43 -2.57 -9.59
C LEU A 100 -1.91 -2.15 -9.59
N LEU A 101 -2.27 -1.02 -8.97
CA LEU A 101 -3.62 -0.48 -9.02
C LEU A 101 -4.04 -0.16 -10.46
N VAL A 102 -3.15 0.45 -11.26
CA VAL A 102 -3.37 0.68 -12.70
C VAL A 102 -3.69 -0.64 -13.41
N TYR A 103 -2.92 -1.70 -13.16
CA TYR A 103 -3.19 -3.02 -13.76
C TYR A 103 -4.55 -3.59 -13.35
N HIS A 104 -4.97 -3.39 -12.10
CA HIS A 104 -6.31 -3.79 -11.66
C HIS A 104 -7.41 -3.06 -12.44
N PHE A 105 -7.28 -1.75 -12.68
CA PHE A 105 -8.24 -1.00 -13.48
C PHE A 105 -8.22 -1.39 -14.95
N VAL A 106 -7.05 -1.56 -15.54
CA VAL A 106 -6.91 -1.98 -16.93
C VAL A 106 -7.53 -3.36 -17.12
N TYR A 107 -7.24 -4.32 -16.23
CA TYR A 107 -7.87 -5.65 -16.28
C TYR A 107 -9.40 -5.53 -16.27
N ARG A 108 -9.95 -4.72 -15.36
CA ARG A 108 -11.41 -4.55 -15.22
C ARG A 108 -12.03 -3.93 -16.45
N TYR A 109 -11.39 -2.88 -16.96
CA TYR A 109 -11.79 -2.23 -18.19
C TYR A 109 -11.80 -3.23 -19.36
N LEU A 110 -10.75 -4.02 -19.54
CA LEU A 110 -10.72 -5.04 -20.60
C LEU A 110 -11.78 -6.13 -20.39
N ALA A 111 -11.93 -6.64 -19.16
CA ALA A 111 -12.89 -7.71 -18.87
C ALA A 111 -14.35 -7.34 -19.15
N VAL A 112 -14.72 -6.06 -19.03
CA VAL A 112 -16.09 -5.58 -19.24
C VAL A 112 -16.27 -4.94 -20.62
N CYS A 113 -15.38 -4.02 -21.00
CA CYS A 113 -15.54 -3.23 -22.23
C CYS A 113 -14.92 -3.87 -23.47
N LYS A 114 -13.87 -4.69 -23.31
CA LYS A 114 -13.10 -5.28 -24.42
C LYS A 114 -12.64 -6.72 -24.11
N PRO A 115 -13.56 -7.68 -23.92
CA PRO A 115 -13.22 -9.03 -23.48
C PRO A 115 -12.26 -9.75 -24.43
N HIS A 116 -12.27 -9.42 -25.72
CA HIS A 116 -11.34 -9.97 -26.72
C HIS A 116 -9.85 -9.65 -26.43
N ARG A 117 -9.57 -8.57 -25.68
CA ARG A 117 -8.19 -8.16 -25.31
C ARG A 117 -7.76 -8.71 -23.95
N LEU A 118 -8.63 -9.48 -23.27
CA LEU A 118 -8.32 -10.04 -21.96
C LEU A 118 -7.18 -11.07 -22.01
N GLU A 119 -6.87 -11.60 -23.20
CA GLU A 119 -5.71 -12.46 -23.46
C GLU A 119 -4.37 -11.84 -22.99
N LEU A 120 -4.27 -10.51 -22.92
CA LEU A 120 -3.10 -9.82 -22.36
C LEU A 120 -2.82 -10.23 -20.90
N PHE A 121 -3.86 -10.58 -20.14
CA PHE A 121 -3.77 -11.06 -18.76
C PHE A 121 -3.81 -12.59 -18.67
N SER A 122 -3.53 -13.28 -19.77
CA SER A 122 -3.38 -14.73 -19.85
C SER A 122 -1.93 -15.08 -20.21
N TYR A 123 -1.50 -16.29 -19.86
CA TYR A 123 -0.21 -16.81 -20.32
C TYR A 123 -0.25 -16.98 -21.86
N PRO A 124 0.80 -16.59 -22.61
CA PRO A 124 2.09 -16.06 -22.16
C PRO A 124 2.16 -14.52 -22.06
N TYR A 125 1.17 -13.79 -22.59
CA TYR A 125 1.19 -12.32 -22.63
C TYR A 125 1.28 -11.64 -21.26
N PHE A 126 0.85 -12.33 -20.20
CA PHE A 126 1.02 -11.87 -18.82
C PHE A 126 2.49 -11.56 -18.48
N ASN A 127 3.46 -12.25 -19.10
CA ASN A 127 4.88 -11.98 -18.91
C ASN A 127 5.29 -10.58 -19.38
N ILE A 128 4.60 -10.02 -20.38
CA ILE A 128 4.81 -8.64 -20.84
C ILE A 128 4.43 -7.66 -19.73
N LEU A 129 3.34 -7.91 -19.01
CA LEU A 129 2.93 -7.07 -17.89
C LEU A 129 3.92 -7.14 -16.73
N ILE A 130 4.45 -8.34 -16.43
CA ILE A 130 5.52 -8.49 -15.43
C ILE A 130 6.76 -7.71 -15.85
N PHE A 131 7.15 -7.79 -17.13
CA PHE A 131 8.31 -7.08 -17.65
C PHE A 131 8.13 -5.55 -17.57
N ILE A 132 6.96 -5.03 -17.95
CA ILE A 132 6.63 -3.60 -17.79
C ILE A 132 6.68 -3.21 -16.31
N PHE A 133 6.13 -4.04 -15.42
CA PHE A 133 6.16 -3.79 -13.98
C PHE A 133 7.60 -3.65 -13.48
N LEU A 134 8.49 -4.58 -13.86
CA LEU A 134 9.89 -4.56 -13.45
C LEU A 134 10.64 -3.34 -14.00
N ILE A 135 10.44 -2.96 -15.26
CA ILE A 135 11.09 -1.78 -15.85
C ILE A 135 10.67 -0.50 -15.14
N VAL A 136 9.36 -0.28 -14.99
CA VAL A 136 8.85 0.95 -14.36
C VAL A 136 9.26 1.00 -12.88
N SER A 137 9.25 -0.14 -12.19
CA SER A 137 9.71 -0.25 -10.81
C SER A 137 11.21 0.07 -10.67
N ALA A 138 12.03 -0.44 -11.59
CA ALA A 138 13.47 -0.19 -11.62
C ALA A 138 13.76 1.29 -11.94
N GLU A 139 13.03 1.88 -12.87
CA GLU A 139 13.19 3.30 -13.23
C GLU A 139 12.89 4.23 -12.04
N TRP A 140 11.81 3.98 -11.30
CA TRP A 140 11.52 4.72 -10.05
C TRP A 140 12.65 4.60 -9.03
N TRP A 141 13.13 3.38 -8.82
CA TRP A 141 14.18 3.11 -7.84
C TRP A 141 15.52 3.73 -8.23
N ILE A 142 15.92 3.58 -9.49
CA ILE A 142 17.13 4.20 -10.04
C ILE A 142 17.03 5.72 -9.94
N SER A 143 15.90 6.32 -10.32
CA SER A 143 15.68 7.76 -10.20
C SER A 143 15.86 8.24 -8.76
N GLY A 144 15.27 7.54 -7.79
CA GLY A 144 15.46 7.85 -6.36
C GLY A 144 16.91 7.73 -5.89
N VAL A 145 17.63 6.68 -6.32
CA VAL A 145 19.04 6.46 -5.96
C VAL A 145 19.96 7.55 -6.51
N TYR A 146 19.75 8.00 -7.75
CA TYR A 146 20.61 9.01 -8.37
C TYR A 146 20.22 10.45 -8.05
N ALA A 147 18.93 10.74 -7.87
CA ALA A 147 18.45 12.10 -7.68
C ALA A 147 18.35 12.53 -6.21
N ALA A 148 18.02 11.61 -5.31
CA ALA A 148 17.76 11.88 -3.89
C ALA A 148 18.88 11.39 -2.95
N GLY A 149 20.08 11.20 -3.48
CA GLY A 149 21.27 10.76 -2.73
C GLY A 149 21.68 11.67 -1.58
N GLU A 150 22.47 11.11 -0.66
CA GLU A 150 23.12 11.89 0.40
C GLU A 150 24.06 12.94 -0.22
N ASP A 151 23.95 14.17 0.28
CA ASP A 151 24.63 15.33 -0.30
C ASP A 151 25.25 16.14 0.84
N PRO A 152 26.56 16.47 0.78
CA PRO A 152 27.21 17.26 1.82
C PRO A 152 26.53 18.60 2.12
N GLU A 153 25.99 19.28 1.10
CA GLU A 153 25.27 20.55 1.31
C GLU A 153 23.98 20.34 2.10
N VAL A 154 23.27 19.25 1.83
CA VAL A 154 22.03 18.90 2.54
C VAL A 154 22.34 18.51 3.97
N GLU A 155 23.41 17.72 4.20
CA GLU A 155 23.86 17.36 5.55
C GLU A 155 24.15 18.60 6.40
N ASP A 156 24.89 19.55 5.86
CA ASP A 156 25.24 20.78 6.58
C ASP A 156 24.01 21.65 6.88
N HIS A 157 23.00 21.63 6.01
CA HIS A 157 21.73 22.34 6.20
C HIS A 157 20.88 21.76 7.33
N ILE A 158 20.97 20.44 7.56
CA ILE A 158 20.02 19.74 8.45
C ILE A 158 20.63 19.27 9.76
N LYS A 159 21.97 19.18 9.85
CA LYS A 159 22.71 18.61 10.99
C LYS A 159 22.26 19.17 12.35
N GLN A 160 21.99 20.47 12.42
CA GLN A 160 21.59 21.13 13.65
C GLN A 160 20.19 20.65 14.09
N THR A 161 19.23 20.68 13.17
CA THR A 161 17.87 20.23 13.46
C THR A 161 17.78 18.73 13.76
N MET A 162 18.63 17.91 13.13
CA MET A 162 18.73 16.48 13.43
C MET A 162 19.28 16.22 14.83
N ALA A 163 20.27 17.00 15.26
CA ALA A 163 20.79 16.93 16.62
C ALA A 163 19.77 17.43 17.66
N GLU A 164 19.11 18.55 17.40
CA GLU A 164 18.15 19.17 18.35
C GLU A 164 16.85 18.37 18.49
N ASN A 165 16.24 17.94 17.39
CA ASN A 165 14.93 17.28 17.41
C ASN A 165 15.01 15.78 17.68
N TYR A 166 16.10 15.13 17.24
CA TYR A 166 16.23 13.67 17.26
C TYR A 166 17.41 13.16 18.08
N GLY A 167 18.34 14.03 18.50
CA GLY A 167 19.58 13.63 19.18
C GLY A 167 20.50 12.79 18.29
N LEU A 168 20.45 12.98 16.96
CA LEU A 168 21.18 12.16 15.99
C LEU A 168 22.36 12.92 15.40
N SER A 169 23.49 12.23 15.29
CA SER A 169 24.64 12.67 14.51
C SER A 169 24.62 12.05 13.11
N ARG A 170 25.43 12.59 12.19
CA ARG A 170 25.57 12.08 10.81
C ARG A 170 25.80 10.57 10.71
N LEU A 171 26.45 9.96 11.70
CA LEU A 171 26.80 8.54 11.69
C LEU A 171 25.62 7.64 12.11
N ASP A 172 24.61 8.21 12.75
CA ASP A 172 23.48 7.47 13.34
C ASP A 172 22.34 7.23 12.36
N TYR A 173 22.36 7.88 11.19
CA TYR A 173 21.31 7.76 10.19
C TYR A 173 21.83 7.82 8.75
N THR A 174 21.03 7.28 7.85
CA THR A 174 21.12 7.46 6.40
C THR A 174 19.83 8.07 5.90
N TYR A 175 19.89 8.81 4.81
CA TYR A 175 18.71 9.48 4.29
C TYR A 175 18.66 9.61 2.78
N ALA A 176 17.45 9.73 2.28
CA ALA A 176 17.16 10.27 0.96
C ALA A 176 16.57 11.67 1.13
N SER A 177 16.99 12.63 0.30
CA SER A 177 16.57 14.02 0.44
C SER A 177 16.50 14.76 -0.88
N SER A 178 15.71 15.83 -0.89
CA SER A 178 15.83 16.88 -1.88
C SER A 178 15.82 18.26 -1.20
N LEU A 179 16.66 19.14 -1.72
CA LEU A 179 16.81 20.52 -1.27
C LEU A 179 16.57 21.45 -2.46
N PHE A 180 15.42 22.13 -2.46
CA PHE A 180 14.97 22.91 -3.62
C PHE A 180 15.73 24.22 -3.79
N TYR A 181 16.18 24.80 -2.68
CA TYR A 181 16.89 26.07 -2.63
C TYR A 181 18.24 25.83 -1.96
N ARG A 182 19.32 25.97 -2.73
CA ARG A 182 20.69 25.72 -2.29
C ARG A 182 21.42 27.04 -2.16
N THR A 183 22.35 27.12 -1.23
CA THR A 183 23.17 28.32 -1.03
C THR A 183 24.57 28.08 -1.54
N ASN A 184 25.04 28.92 -2.45
CA ASN A 184 26.42 28.84 -2.91
C ASN A 184 27.35 29.25 -1.77
N PHE A 185 28.26 28.35 -1.36
CA PHE A 185 29.17 28.56 -0.24
C PHE A 185 30.13 29.76 -0.44
N ILE A 186 30.41 30.14 -1.69
CA ILE A 186 31.35 31.20 -2.04
C ILE A 186 30.66 32.56 -2.15
N THR A 187 29.49 32.61 -2.78
CA THR A 187 28.78 33.88 -3.03
C THR A 187 27.71 34.19 -1.98
N GLY A 188 27.28 33.19 -1.20
CA GLY A 188 26.14 33.31 -0.29
C GLY A 188 24.80 33.45 -1.01
N GLU A 189 24.78 33.38 -2.35
CA GLU A 189 23.55 33.51 -3.13
C GLU A 189 22.77 32.19 -3.15
N GLU A 190 21.46 32.31 -2.96
CA GLU A 190 20.53 31.21 -3.09
C GLU A 190 20.24 30.93 -4.56
N TYR A 191 20.37 29.67 -4.97
CA TYR A 191 20.05 29.19 -6.30
C TYR A 191 19.08 28.02 -6.25
N VAL A 192 18.29 27.88 -7.31
CA VAL A 192 17.30 26.81 -7.43
C VAL A 192 17.98 25.52 -7.88
N SER A 193 17.77 24.44 -7.13
CA SER A 193 18.27 23.12 -7.51
C SER A 193 17.43 22.52 -8.63
N VAL A 194 17.88 22.72 -9.88
CA VAL A 194 17.20 22.16 -11.06
C VAL A 194 17.06 20.63 -10.96
N ARG A 195 18.04 19.94 -10.38
CA ARG A 195 18.02 18.48 -10.17
C ARG A 195 16.83 18.07 -9.30
N ASP A 196 16.67 18.72 -8.15
CA ASP A 196 15.63 18.39 -7.17
C ASP A 196 14.23 18.73 -7.70
N PHE A 197 14.09 19.84 -8.44
CA PHE A 197 12.85 20.19 -9.13
C PHE A 197 12.50 19.21 -10.26
N LEU A 198 13.47 18.78 -11.08
CA LEU A 198 13.25 17.78 -12.11
C LEU A 198 12.86 16.42 -11.53
N PHE A 199 13.47 16.04 -10.40
CA PHE A 199 13.10 14.81 -9.69
C PHE A 199 11.65 14.84 -9.23
N VAL A 200 11.22 15.90 -8.54
CA VAL A 200 9.82 16.02 -8.11
C VAL A 200 8.84 16.17 -9.27
N ALA A 201 9.21 16.86 -10.33
CA ALA A 201 8.41 16.93 -11.55
C ALA A 201 8.24 15.53 -12.17
N SER A 202 9.29 14.69 -12.17
CA SER A 202 9.20 13.31 -12.67
C SER A 202 8.24 12.46 -11.84
N LEU A 203 8.33 12.53 -10.50
CA LEU A 203 7.41 11.84 -9.58
C LEU A 203 5.96 12.29 -9.80
N ALA A 204 5.73 13.60 -9.91
CA ALA A 204 4.41 14.17 -10.17
C ALA A 204 3.86 13.71 -11.53
N ALA A 205 4.69 13.66 -12.58
CA ALA A 205 4.30 13.20 -13.90
C ALA A 205 3.91 11.71 -13.90
N GLN A 206 4.66 10.87 -13.18
CA GLN A 206 4.37 9.44 -13.07
C GLN A 206 3.07 9.19 -12.28
N ILE A 207 2.90 9.85 -11.13
CA ILE A 207 1.67 9.78 -10.33
C ILE A 207 0.48 10.28 -11.16
N GLY A 208 0.63 11.42 -11.83
CA GLY A 208 -0.41 12.00 -12.69
C GLY A 208 -0.78 11.09 -13.86
N THR A 209 0.19 10.42 -14.48
CA THR A 209 -0.05 9.44 -15.54
C THR A 209 -0.83 8.24 -15.01
N GLY A 210 -0.43 7.69 -13.86
CA GLY A 210 -1.14 6.58 -13.21
C GLY A 210 -2.60 6.92 -12.93
N PHE A 211 -2.86 8.07 -12.30
CA PHE A 211 -4.22 8.52 -12.01
C PHE A 211 -5.03 8.80 -13.28
N SER A 212 -4.41 9.34 -14.32
CA SER A 212 -5.09 9.58 -15.60
C SER A 212 -5.57 8.27 -16.23
N ILE A 213 -4.76 7.21 -16.21
CA ILE A 213 -5.14 5.88 -16.69
C ILE A 213 -6.27 5.30 -15.83
N ILE A 214 -6.16 5.39 -14.50
CA ILE A 214 -7.19 4.92 -13.57
C ILE A 214 -8.52 5.63 -13.83
N ILE A 215 -8.53 6.96 -13.93
CA ILE A 215 -9.73 7.76 -14.18
C ILE A 215 -10.33 7.42 -15.54
N TYR A 216 -9.50 7.28 -16.59
CA TYR A 216 -9.96 6.88 -17.91
C TYR A 216 -10.65 5.51 -17.88
N CYS A 217 -9.99 4.50 -17.31
CA CYS A 217 -10.53 3.15 -17.16
C CYS A 217 -11.80 3.16 -16.32
N TRP A 218 -11.82 3.91 -15.21
CA TRP A 218 -12.98 4.05 -14.33
C TRP A 218 -14.19 4.65 -15.04
N LEU A 219 -14.01 5.76 -15.77
CA LEU A 219 -15.10 6.42 -16.49
C LEU A 219 -15.69 5.53 -17.58
N LYS A 220 -14.83 4.85 -18.36
CA LYS A 220 -15.28 3.93 -19.41
C LYS A 220 -16.00 2.72 -18.82
N LEU A 221 -15.43 2.10 -17.79
CA LEU A 221 -16.02 0.96 -17.08
C LEU A 221 -17.38 1.31 -16.46
N ARG A 222 -17.49 2.48 -15.81
CA ARG A 222 -18.74 2.97 -15.23
C ARG A 222 -19.81 3.15 -16.30
N ARG A 223 -19.48 3.77 -17.44
CA ARG A 223 -20.42 3.97 -18.55
C ARG A 223 -20.93 2.63 -19.07
N GLU A 224 -20.04 1.67 -19.29
CA GLU A 224 -20.40 0.35 -19.82
C GLU A 224 -21.28 -0.45 -18.84
N LEU A 225 -20.94 -0.43 -17.54
CA LEU A 225 -21.75 -1.09 -16.51
C LEU A 225 -23.17 -0.51 -16.41
N ILE A 226 -23.32 0.82 -16.52
CA ILE A 226 -24.63 1.48 -16.53
C ILE A 226 -25.42 1.11 -17.80
N ARG A 227 -24.74 1.06 -18.95
CA ARG A 227 -25.35 0.69 -20.23
C ARG A 227 -25.85 -0.75 -20.21
N SER A 228 -25.00 -1.70 -19.83
CA SER A 228 -25.35 -3.12 -19.69
C SER A 228 -26.51 -3.35 -18.72
N ALA A 229 -26.61 -2.56 -17.65
CA ALA A 229 -27.73 -2.64 -16.71
C ALA A 229 -29.07 -2.18 -17.30
N ARG A 230 -29.04 -1.20 -18.22
CA ARG A 230 -30.24 -0.65 -18.88
C ARG A 230 -30.70 -1.52 -20.04
N GLU A 231 -29.76 -2.03 -20.84
CA GLU A 231 -30.06 -2.74 -22.09
C GLU A 231 -30.33 -4.24 -21.91
N LEU A 232 -30.33 -4.76 -20.66
CA LEU A 232 -30.50 -6.19 -20.34
C LEU A 232 -29.61 -7.12 -21.21
N GLN A 233 -28.43 -6.63 -21.61
CA GLN A 233 -27.54 -7.28 -22.59
C GLN A 233 -26.89 -8.58 -22.08
N HIS A 234 -26.45 -9.40 -23.05
CA HIS A 234 -25.88 -10.76 -23.06
C HIS A 234 -24.93 -11.24 -21.94
N ILE A 235 -24.56 -10.43 -20.93
CA ILE A 235 -23.79 -10.89 -19.78
C ILE A 235 -24.73 -11.60 -18.80
N SER A 236 -24.40 -12.84 -18.43
CA SER A 236 -25.18 -13.57 -17.42
C SER A 236 -25.31 -12.73 -16.13
N ARG A 237 -26.50 -12.75 -15.49
CA ARG A 237 -26.75 -12.01 -14.23
C ARG A 237 -25.65 -12.24 -13.18
N ARG A 238 -25.17 -13.48 -13.08
CA ARG A 238 -24.09 -13.88 -12.18
C ARG A 238 -22.76 -13.20 -12.50
N THR A 239 -22.36 -13.14 -13.78
CA THR A 239 -21.12 -12.47 -14.20
C THR A 239 -21.23 -10.96 -14.00
N PHE A 240 -22.39 -10.37 -14.31
CA PHE A 240 -22.63 -8.94 -14.13
C PHE A 240 -22.52 -8.51 -12.66
N GLU A 241 -23.18 -9.23 -11.75
CA GLU A 241 -23.10 -8.96 -10.30
C GLU A 241 -21.67 -9.06 -9.78
N MET A 242 -20.90 -10.04 -10.27
CA MET A 242 -19.51 -10.21 -9.89
C MET A 242 -18.64 -9.04 -10.35
N GLN A 243 -18.77 -8.61 -11.61
CA GLN A 243 -18.03 -7.44 -12.11
C GLN A 243 -18.40 -6.17 -11.33
N ARG A 244 -19.68 -5.99 -10.97
CA ARG A 244 -20.14 -4.87 -10.14
C ARG A 244 -19.52 -4.88 -8.74
N GLN A 245 -19.46 -6.04 -8.07
CA GLN A 245 -18.83 -6.17 -6.74
C GLN A 245 -17.35 -5.83 -6.81
N LEU A 246 -16.65 -6.35 -7.83
CA LEU A 246 -15.23 -6.14 -8.00
C LEU A 246 -14.90 -4.70 -8.38
N PHE A 247 -15.75 -4.05 -9.18
CA PHE A 247 -15.65 -2.62 -9.44
C PHE A 247 -15.83 -1.80 -8.17
N ARG A 248 -16.84 -2.09 -7.35
CA ARG A 248 -17.05 -1.38 -6.07
C ARG A 248 -15.87 -1.57 -5.11
N SER A 249 -15.34 -2.79 -5.02
CA SER A 249 -14.14 -3.09 -4.26
C SER A 249 -12.95 -2.28 -4.75
N LEU A 250 -12.74 -2.24 -6.07
CA LEU A 250 -11.59 -1.56 -6.66
C LEU A 250 -11.70 -0.04 -6.49
N VAL A 251 -12.89 0.54 -6.67
CA VAL A 251 -13.12 1.98 -6.40
C VAL A 251 -12.78 2.30 -4.94
N ALA A 252 -13.26 1.49 -3.98
CA ALA A 252 -12.89 1.68 -2.58
C ALA A 252 -11.37 1.56 -2.38
N GLN A 253 -10.73 0.52 -2.92
CA GLN A 253 -9.27 0.33 -2.92
C GLN A 253 -8.49 1.45 -3.61
N THR A 254 -9.12 2.30 -4.39
CA THR A 254 -8.46 3.44 -5.05
C THR A 254 -8.62 4.71 -4.23
N LEU A 255 -9.80 4.90 -3.65
CA LEU A 255 -10.07 6.04 -2.78
C LEU A 255 -9.16 6.00 -1.54
N PHE A 256 -8.96 4.82 -0.93
CA PHE A 256 -8.08 4.69 0.23
C PHE A 256 -6.64 5.16 -0.04
N PRO A 257 -5.89 4.62 -1.02
CA PRO A 257 -4.54 5.12 -1.31
C PRO A 257 -4.56 6.56 -1.81
N THR A 258 -5.61 7.03 -2.49
CA THR A 258 -5.72 8.45 -2.86
C THR A 258 -5.73 9.34 -1.62
N PHE A 259 -6.55 9.04 -0.63
CA PHE A 259 -6.70 9.88 0.58
C PHE A 259 -5.66 9.62 1.67
N LEU A 260 -5.19 8.37 1.81
CA LEU A 260 -4.28 7.95 2.88
C LEU A 260 -2.82 7.98 2.46
N MET A 261 -2.51 7.99 1.16
CA MET A 261 -1.15 7.93 0.65
C MET A 261 -0.80 9.08 -0.30
N PHE A 262 -1.50 9.21 -1.42
CA PHE A 262 -1.11 10.16 -2.48
C PHE A 262 -1.45 11.62 -2.17
N ILE A 263 -2.60 11.92 -1.58
CA ILE A 263 -2.92 13.29 -1.16
C ILE A 263 -1.94 13.75 -0.08
N PRO A 264 -1.70 12.98 1.01
CA PRO A 264 -0.67 13.32 1.98
C PRO A 264 0.71 13.52 1.33
N ALA A 265 1.14 12.61 0.45
CA ALA A 265 2.42 12.73 -0.28
C ALA A 265 2.48 13.95 -1.21
N GLY A 266 1.39 14.31 -1.89
CA GLY A 266 1.33 15.48 -2.76
C GLY A 266 1.40 16.78 -1.96
N ILE A 267 0.64 16.86 -0.86
CA ILE A 267 0.71 17.98 0.09
C ILE A 267 2.14 18.11 0.64
N LEU A 268 2.75 16.98 1.01
CA LEU A 268 4.11 16.91 1.52
C LEU A 268 5.15 17.53 0.60
N LEU A 269 5.04 17.31 -0.72
CA LEU A 269 5.97 17.87 -1.69
C LEU A 269 5.84 19.39 -1.83
N CYS A 270 4.70 19.99 -1.46
CA CYS A 270 4.49 21.44 -1.54
C CYS A 270 5.18 22.21 -0.39
N PHE A 271 5.20 21.66 0.83
CA PHE A 271 5.79 22.31 2.01
C PHE A 271 7.26 22.75 1.84
N PRO A 272 8.19 21.87 1.39
CA PRO A 272 9.58 22.26 1.19
C PRO A 272 9.71 23.26 0.03
N ILE A 273 8.91 23.16 -1.04
CA ILE A 273 8.90 24.17 -2.12
C ILE A 273 8.47 25.55 -1.60
N LEU A 274 7.54 25.61 -0.64
CA LEU A 274 7.08 26.84 -0.01
C LEU A 274 7.93 27.28 1.20
N LYS A 275 9.06 26.60 1.48
CA LYS A 275 9.90 26.77 2.68
C LYS A 275 9.11 26.81 3.99
N THR A 276 8.02 26.05 4.06
CA THR A 276 7.16 26.01 5.25
C THR A 276 7.47 24.78 6.07
N ASN A 277 7.64 24.97 7.38
CA ASN A 277 7.83 23.87 8.33
C ASN A 277 6.48 23.20 8.61
N MET A 278 6.46 21.86 8.57
CA MET A 278 5.23 21.10 8.79
C MET A 278 4.88 20.94 10.28
N GLY A 279 5.88 21.11 11.16
CA GLY A 279 5.70 20.93 12.60
C GLY A 279 5.22 19.52 12.95
N PRO A 280 4.31 19.35 13.93
CA PRO A 280 3.89 18.03 14.44
C PRO A 280 3.24 17.09 13.41
N ILE A 281 2.82 17.61 12.25
CA ILE A 281 2.11 16.84 11.23
C ILE A 281 3.04 15.80 10.58
N GLU A 282 4.34 16.06 10.48
CA GLU A 282 5.33 15.15 9.87
C GLU A 282 5.36 13.77 10.54
N VAL A 283 5.10 13.72 11.86
CA VAL A 283 5.12 12.50 12.67
C VAL A 283 3.95 11.56 12.36
N ILE A 284 2.83 12.09 11.85
CA ILE A 284 1.57 11.35 11.60
C ILE A 284 1.54 10.75 10.19
N LEU A 285 2.33 11.27 9.25
CA LEU A 285 2.22 10.95 7.83
C LEU A 285 2.65 9.53 7.50
N ILE A 286 3.79 9.08 8.00
CA ILE A 286 4.24 7.70 7.80
C ILE A 286 3.24 6.70 8.42
N PRO A 287 2.74 6.87 9.67
CA PRO A 287 1.64 6.05 10.19
C PRO A 287 0.38 6.02 9.32
N LEU A 288 0.00 7.16 8.73
CA LEU A 288 -1.17 7.24 7.85
C LEU A 288 -0.94 6.44 6.55
N ILE A 289 0.22 6.63 5.92
CA ILE A 289 0.63 5.94 4.70
C ILE A 289 0.73 4.43 4.92
N THR A 290 1.34 3.99 6.03
CA THR A 290 1.54 2.57 6.36
C THR A 290 0.26 1.83 6.73
N THR A 291 -0.87 2.53 6.90
CA THR A 291 -2.19 1.90 7.05
C THR A 291 -2.69 1.31 5.73
N GLN A 292 -2.19 1.80 4.59
CA GLN A 292 -2.65 1.44 3.25
C GLN A 292 -2.58 -0.08 2.95
N PRO A 293 -1.48 -0.80 3.20
CA PRO A 293 -1.37 -2.22 2.86
C PRO A 293 -2.36 -3.10 3.63
N PHE A 294 -2.75 -2.68 4.83
CA PHE A 294 -3.80 -3.34 5.59
C PHE A 294 -5.18 -3.11 4.94
N MET A 295 -5.48 -1.88 4.55
CA MET A 295 -6.73 -1.54 3.85
C MET A 295 -6.86 -2.30 2.53
N ASP A 296 -5.76 -2.45 1.80
CA ASP A 296 -5.67 -3.22 0.56
C ASP A 296 -6.12 -4.68 0.71
N ALA A 297 -5.92 -5.26 1.91
CA ALA A 297 -6.38 -6.61 2.23
C ALA A 297 -7.86 -6.63 2.67
N ILE A 298 -8.26 -5.70 3.55
CA ILE A 298 -9.60 -5.69 4.16
C ILE A 298 -10.70 -5.35 3.17
N VAL A 299 -10.46 -4.39 2.28
CA VAL A 299 -11.46 -3.92 1.31
C VAL A 299 -11.99 -5.05 0.41
N PRO A 300 -11.14 -5.86 -0.27
CA PRO A 300 -11.63 -6.97 -1.07
C PRO A 300 -12.29 -8.07 -0.23
N MET A 301 -11.83 -8.31 1.01
CA MET A 301 -12.52 -9.24 1.93
C MET A 301 -13.93 -8.78 2.28
N TYR A 302 -14.17 -7.47 2.39
CA TYR A 302 -15.49 -6.90 2.69
C TYR A 302 -16.43 -6.87 1.47
N PHE A 303 -15.94 -6.48 0.30
CA PHE A 303 -16.76 -6.28 -0.90
C PHE A 303 -17.01 -7.55 -1.71
N ILE A 304 -16.10 -8.52 -1.69
CA ILE A 304 -16.24 -9.77 -2.47
C ILE A 304 -17.02 -10.77 -1.62
N LYS A 305 -18.26 -11.06 -2.03
CA LYS A 305 -19.19 -11.92 -1.28
C LYS A 305 -18.59 -13.27 -0.89
N ALA A 306 -17.85 -13.92 -1.80
CA ALA A 306 -17.23 -15.21 -1.55
C ALA A 306 -16.21 -15.17 -0.39
N TYR A 307 -15.41 -14.10 -0.31
CA TYR A 307 -14.43 -13.91 0.76
C TYR A 307 -15.12 -13.53 2.07
N ARG A 308 -16.07 -12.59 2.03
CA ARG A 308 -16.84 -12.20 3.21
C ARG A 308 -17.55 -13.39 3.86
N MET A 309 -18.23 -14.22 3.06
CA MET A 309 -18.91 -15.40 3.58
C MET A 309 -17.92 -16.41 4.16
N ALA A 310 -16.79 -16.66 3.51
CA ALA A 310 -15.77 -17.56 4.04
C ALA A 310 -15.18 -17.09 5.37
N VAL A 311 -14.98 -15.77 5.54
CA VAL A 311 -14.54 -15.17 6.80
C VAL A 311 -15.62 -15.32 7.88
N LEU A 312 -16.88 -14.99 7.57
CA LEU A 312 -18.00 -15.14 8.49
C LEU A 312 -18.21 -16.59 8.93
N ASP A 313 -18.09 -17.55 8.01
CA ASP A 313 -18.19 -18.98 8.33
C ASP A 313 -17.06 -19.43 9.26
N PHE A 314 -15.85 -18.91 9.08
CA PHE A 314 -14.70 -19.24 9.95
C PHE A 314 -14.92 -18.73 11.38
N PHE A 315 -15.38 -17.49 11.53
CA PHE A 315 -15.68 -16.91 12.85
C PHE A 315 -16.98 -17.49 13.47
N GLY A 316 -17.98 -17.79 12.65
CA GLY A 316 -19.24 -18.42 13.07
C GLY A 316 -19.07 -19.86 13.55
N LYS A 317 -18.20 -20.65 12.90
CA LYS A 317 -17.85 -22.01 13.34
C LYS A 317 -17.05 -22.00 14.65
N LYS A 318 -16.20 -21.00 14.91
CA LYS A 318 -15.54 -20.82 16.21
C LYS A 318 -16.55 -20.56 17.33
N LYS A 319 -17.59 -19.74 17.06
CA LYS A 319 -18.66 -19.46 18.01
C LYS A 319 -19.50 -20.71 18.31
N GLY A 320 -19.91 -21.46 17.28
CA GLY A 320 -20.65 -22.72 17.45
C GLY A 320 -19.86 -23.84 18.15
N ARG A 321 -18.56 -23.95 17.89
CA ARG A 321 -17.68 -24.95 18.56
C ARG A 321 -17.38 -24.59 20.02
N SER A 322 -17.32 -23.30 20.35
CA SER A 322 -17.24 -22.82 21.74
C SER A 322 -18.52 -23.15 22.52
N THR A 323 -19.70 -22.99 21.92
CA THR A 323 -20.99 -23.31 22.57
C THR A 323 -21.19 -24.82 22.75
N LEU A 324 -20.74 -25.63 21.79
CA LEU A 324 -20.84 -27.09 21.89
C LEU A 324 -19.91 -27.67 22.98
N VAL A 325 -18.73 -27.07 23.18
CA VAL A 325 -17.78 -27.48 24.23
C VAL A 325 -18.23 -26.99 25.61
N SER A 326 -18.90 -25.83 25.72
CA SER A 326 -19.50 -25.41 26.99
C SER A 326 -20.71 -26.28 27.37
N SER A 327 -21.57 -26.65 26.43
CA SER A 327 -22.72 -27.53 26.70
C SER A 327 -22.28 -28.96 27.06
N LEU A 328 -21.21 -29.48 26.45
CA LEU A 328 -20.64 -30.79 26.80
C LEU A 328 -19.96 -30.81 28.18
N ASN A 329 -19.48 -29.67 28.67
CA ASN A 329 -18.92 -29.55 30.03
C ASN A 329 -20.01 -29.34 31.10
N ASP A 330 -21.11 -28.66 30.78
CA ASP A 330 -22.28 -28.57 31.68
C ASP A 330 -23.00 -29.92 31.83
N ASP A 331 -23.15 -30.69 30.74
CA ASP A 331 -23.77 -32.02 30.82
C ASP A 331 -22.94 -33.02 31.66
N ARG A 332 -21.61 -32.87 31.68
CA ARG A 332 -20.71 -33.70 32.51
C ARG A 332 -20.67 -33.30 33.98
N SER A 333 -21.02 -32.05 34.32
CA SER A 333 -21.09 -31.60 35.72
C SER A 333 -22.45 -31.92 36.37
N GLY A 334 -23.52 -32.05 35.57
CA GLY A 334 -24.87 -32.35 36.03
C GLY A 334 -25.22 -33.83 36.26
N THR A 335 -24.42 -34.79 35.77
CA THR A 335 -24.80 -36.22 35.83
C THR A 335 -24.34 -36.98 37.07
N ASN A 336 -23.55 -36.37 37.97
CA ASN A 336 -22.99 -37.07 39.15
C ASN A 336 -23.79 -36.90 40.46
N SER A 337 -24.94 -36.23 40.46
CA SER A 337 -25.64 -35.85 41.71
C SER A 337 -27.05 -36.44 41.90
N ARG A 338 -27.51 -37.38 41.07
CA ARG A 338 -28.87 -37.96 41.20
C ARG A 338 -28.98 -39.47 41.01
N VAL A 339 -28.16 -40.27 41.67
CA VAL A 339 -28.50 -41.69 41.90
C VAL A 339 -27.88 -42.14 43.23
N PHE A 340 -28.47 -41.77 44.38
CA PHE A 340 -28.39 -42.55 45.64
C PHE A 340 -29.27 -41.90 46.72
N SER A 341 -30.57 -42.13 46.67
CA SER A 341 -31.40 -42.15 47.88
C SER A 341 -32.70 -42.88 47.59
N LEU A 342 -32.83 -44.12 48.11
CA LEU A 342 -34.06 -44.69 48.67
C LEU A 342 -33.78 -46.18 49.02
N ARG A 343 -33.29 -46.38 50.25
CA ARG A 343 -33.52 -47.58 51.05
C ARG A 343 -33.88 -47.10 52.44
N HIS A 344 -35.15 -47.20 52.80
CA HIS A 344 -35.62 -47.88 54.01
C HIS A 344 -37.13 -48.04 53.97
#